data_AF-A0A526YMA6-F1
#
_entry.id   AF-A0A526YMA6-F1
#
_cell.length_a   1.000
_cell.length_b   1.000
_cell.length_c   1.000
_cell.angle_alpha   90.00
_cell.angle_beta   90.00
_cell.angle_gamma   90.00
#
_symmetry.space_group_name_H-M   'P 1'
#
loop_
_entity.id
_entity.type
_entity.pdbx_description
1 polymer ?
#
loop_
_entity_poly.entity_id
_entity_poly.type
_entity_poly.pdbx_seq_one_letter_code
_entity_poly.pdbx_strand_id
1 'polypeptide(L)'
;DISVRLIEPAQCEVTNFLRFLDQMPADKPQLVLDRTTVPSGSPIGGSLVTHRGLISSVLLIDHRGMAFSLDDLVLAQADKATFNIPIDLGAADKAAGKVVPQIIMVITGPQDIQAAAFSAPTPAALLLPKILDEIDANRAEYSATAKYFRLGG
;
A
#
# COMPACT_ATOMS: atom_id res chain seq x y z
N ASP A 1 0.52 17.58 -18.06
CA ASP A 1 1.54 17.21 -17.06
C ASP A 1 1.59 15.69 -16.98
N ILE A 2 2.66 15.06 -17.45
CA ILE A 2 2.81 13.60 -17.33
C ILE A 2 3.56 13.38 -16.02
N SER A 3 2.80 13.25 -14.93
CA SER A 3 3.37 12.81 -13.65
C SER A 3 3.78 11.35 -13.79
N VAL A 4 5.00 11.10 -14.27
CA VAL A 4 5.58 9.75 -14.30
C VAL A 4 5.72 9.29 -12.85
N ARG A 5 5.02 8.22 -12.50
CA ARG A 5 5.14 7.59 -11.18
C ARG A 5 6.44 6.80 -11.18
N LEU A 6 7.45 7.30 -10.49
CA LEU A 6 8.70 6.58 -10.27
C LEU A 6 8.42 5.38 -9.37
N ILE A 7 8.54 4.19 -9.96
CA ILE A 7 8.62 2.91 -9.26
C ILE A 7 9.96 2.26 -9.61
N GLU A 8 10.51 1.50 -8.68
CA GLU A 8 11.66 0.65 -8.95
C GLU A 8 11.25 -0.65 -9.64
N PRO A 9 12.14 -1.34 -10.38
CA PRO A 9 11.86 -2.65 -10.96
C PRO A 9 11.29 -3.67 -9.95
N ALA A 10 11.76 -3.61 -8.70
CA ALA A 10 11.29 -4.47 -7.62
C ALA A 10 9.83 -4.19 -7.19
N GLN A 11 9.26 -3.06 -7.59
CA GLN A 11 7.89 -2.65 -7.29
C GLN A 11 6.92 -2.91 -8.46
N CYS A 12 7.39 -3.48 -9.58
CA CYS A 12 6.58 -3.70 -10.77
C CYS A 12 5.31 -4.52 -10.51
N GLU A 13 5.36 -5.49 -9.59
CA GLU A 13 4.21 -6.33 -9.25
C GLU A 13 3.01 -5.56 -8.72
N VAL A 14 3.24 -4.38 -8.13
CA VAL A 14 2.15 -3.48 -7.73
C VAL A 14 1.31 -3.06 -8.94
N THR A 15 1.96 -2.76 -10.06
CA THR A 15 1.23 -2.33 -11.26
C THR A 15 0.44 -3.47 -11.90
N ASN A 16 0.94 -4.70 -11.81
CA ASN A 16 0.23 -5.89 -12.28
C ASN A 16 -1.00 -6.16 -11.41
N PHE A 17 -0.80 -6.12 -10.10
CA PHE A 17 -1.85 -6.30 -9.12
C PHE A 17 -2.99 -5.28 -9.29
N LEU A 18 -2.66 -3.99 -9.37
CA LEU A 18 -3.65 -2.93 -9.57
C LEU A 18 -4.40 -3.09 -10.89
N ARG A 19 -3.72 -3.48 -11.97
CA ARG A 19 -4.34 -3.69 -13.29
C ARG A 19 -5.35 -4.82 -13.27
N PHE A 20 -5.08 -5.89 -12.52
CA PHE A 20 -6.02 -6.99 -12.38
C PHE A 20 -7.28 -6.56 -11.63
N LEU A 21 -7.14 -5.89 -10.49
CA LEU A 21 -8.28 -5.42 -9.70
C LEU A 21 -9.07 -4.30 -10.40
N ASP A 22 -8.42 -3.50 -11.25
CA ASP A 22 -9.08 -2.47 -12.07
C ASP A 22 -10.10 -3.05 -13.09
N GLN A 23 -10.07 -4.37 -13.33
CA GLN A 23 -11.04 -5.06 -14.18
C GLN A 23 -12.30 -5.48 -13.42
N MET A 24 -12.27 -5.47 -12.09
CA MET A 24 -13.41 -5.82 -11.26
C MET A 24 -14.36 -4.62 -11.11
N PRO A 25 -15.69 -4.81 -11.09
CA PRO A 25 -16.67 -3.74 -10.98
C PRO A 25 -16.86 -3.27 -9.52
N ALA A 26 -15.76 -3.02 -8.78
CA ALA A 26 -15.77 -2.59 -7.39
C ALA A 26 -15.33 -1.12 -7.23
N ASP A 27 -16.02 -0.39 -6.36
CA ASP A 27 -15.67 1.00 -6.06
C ASP A 27 -14.30 1.10 -5.40
N LYS A 28 -13.45 2.01 -5.90
CA LYS A 28 -12.08 2.16 -5.41
C LYS A 28 -12.03 2.93 -4.08
N PRO A 29 -11.19 2.50 -3.12
CA PRO A 29 -10.98 3.24 -1.88
C PRO A 29 -10.29 4.59 -2.16
N GLN A 30 -10.69 5.64 -1.43
CA GLN A 30 -10.05 6.94 -1.56
C GLN A 30 -8.90 7.05 -0.55
N LEU A 31 -7.67 6.86 -1.03
CA LEU A 31 -6.44 7.07 -0.26
C LEU A 31 -5.88 8.48 -0.52
N VAL A 32 -5.62 9.24 0.54
CA VAL A 32 -5.00 10.57 0.51
C VAL A 32 -3.78 10.55 1.42
N LEU A 33 -2.63 11.01 0.92
CA LEU A 33 -1.42 11.23 1.72
C LEU A 33 -1.30 12.71 2.04
N ASP A 34 -0.87 13.03 3.27
CA ASP A 34 -0.68 14.42 3.71
C ASP A 34 0.46 15.11 2.95
N ARG A 35 1.44 14.32 2.50
CA ARG A 35 2.59 14.77 1.70
C ARG A 35 3.15 13.63 0.85
N THR A 36 3.85 13.97 -0.23
CA THR A 36 4.47 13.01 -1.16
C THR A 36 6.00 13.03 -1.11
N THR A 37 6.60 13.85 -0.25
CA THR A 37 8.03 13.84 0.06
C THR A 37 8.17 13.86 1.58
N VAL A 38 8.79 12.81 2.12
CA VAL A 38 8.87 12.53 3.56
C VAL A 38 10.35 12.38 3.92
N PRO A 39 10.89 13.23 4.82
CA PRO A 39 12.24 13.03 5.33
C PRO A 39 12.38 11.72 6.10
N SER A 40 13.56 11.12 6.09
CA SER A 40 13.80 9.88 6.84
C SER A 40 13.55 10.07 8.34
N GLY A 41 12.76 9.19 8.96
CA GLY A 41 12.37 9.26 10.37
C GLY A 41 11.19 10.19 10.65
N SER A 42 10.72 10.96 9.67
CA SER A 42 9.46 11.71 9.78
C SER A 42 8.27 10.79 9.53
N PRO A 43 7.10 11.08 10.13
CA PRO A 43 5.92 10.27 9.88
C PRO A 43 5.32 10.52 8.50
N ILE A 44 4.86 9.44 7.86
CA ILE A 44 3.94 9.50 6.73
C ILE A 44 2.51 9.42 7.26
N GLY A 45 1.77 10.52 7.08
CA GLY A 45 0.38 10.66 7.45
C GLY A 45 -0.56 10.56 6.25
N GLY A 46 -1.78 10.11 6.50
CA GLY A 46 -2.81 10.10 5.49
C GLY A 46 -4.15 9.61 6.00
N SER A 47 -5.11 9.57 5.08
CA SER A 47 -6.44 9.06 5.33
C SER A 47 -6.96 8.18 4.22
N LEU A 48 -7.79 7.24 4.61
CA LEU A 48 -8.50 6.31 3.76
C LEU A 48 -9.99 6.51 3.98
N VAL A 49 -10.76 6.71 2.91
CA VAL A 49 -12.23 6.65 2.94
C VAL A 49 -12.68 5.44 2.16
N THR A 50 -13.55 4.65 2.77
CA THR A 50 -14.09 3.41 2.19
C THR A 50 -15.60 3.48 2.13
N HIS A 51 -16.20 2.65 1.27
CA HIS A 51 -17.64 2.45 1.30
C HIS A 51 -18.02 1.60 2.51
N ARG A 52 -19.18 1.89 3.10
CA ARG A 52 -19.68 1.22 4.31
C ARG A 52 -19.71 -0.30 4.13
N GLY A 53 -19.19 -1.01 5.13
CA GLY A 53 -19.19 -2.46 5.19
C GLY A 53 -18.01 -3.14 4.48
N LEU A 54 -17.15 -2.39 3.78
CA LEU A 54 -15.93 -2.94 3.20
C LEU A 54 -14.79 -2.95 4.22
N ILE A 55 -14.07 -4.06 4.25
CA ILE A 55 -12.86 -4.24 5.04
C ILE A 55 -11.66 -3.73 4.23
N SER A 56 -10.67 -3.16 4.90
CA SER A 56 -9.45 -2.64 4.27
C SER A 56 -8.21 -3.36 4.77
N SER A 57 -7.34 -3.73 3.84
CA SER A 57 -5.95 -4.07 4.12
C SER A 57 -5.05 -2.95 3.59
N VAL A 58 -4.13 -2.47 4.42
CA VAL A 58 -3.23 -1.36 4.12
C VAL A 58 -1.79 -1.85 4.13
N LEU A 59 -1.10 -1.69 3.00
CA LEU A 59 0.25 -2.16 2.79
C LEU A 59 1.19 -0.99 2.46
N LEU A 60 2.38 -0.99 3.06
CA LEU A 60 3.53 -0.23 2.59
C LEU A 60 4.42 -1.14 1.75
N ILE A 61 4.86 -0.68 0.58
CA ILE A 61 5.81 -1.39 -0.27
C ILE A 61 7.02 -0.49 -0.49
N ASP A 62 8.17 -0.94 0.00
CA ASP A 62 9.42 -0.18 -0.10
C ASP A 62 10.05 -0.24 -1.49
N HIS A 63 11.07 0.59 -1.72
CA HIS A 63 11.80 0.65 -2.98
C HIS A 63 12.49 -0.66 -3.38
N ARG A 64 12.66 -1.61 -2.46
CA ARG A 64 13.21 -2.94 -2.72
C ARG A 64 12.13 -3.99 -2.97
N GLY A 65 10.86 -3.57 -3.03
CA GLY A 65 9.72 -4.46 -3.23
C GLY A 65 9.34 -5.27 -1.99
N MET A 66 9.76 -4.85 -0.79
CA MET A 66 9.30 -5.48 0.46
C MET A 66 8.00 -4.85 0.90
N ALA A 67 6.99 -5.68 1.17
CA ALA A 67 5.70 -5.30 1.70
C ALA A 67 5.66 -5.42 3.23
N PHE A 68 4.99 -4.46 3.86
CA PHE A 68 4.75 -4.37 5.29
C PHE A 68 3.25 -4.12 5.48
N SER A 69 2.59 -4.89 6.36
CA SER A 69 1.22 -4.57 6.75
C SER A 69 1.23 -3.36 7.69
N LEU A 70 0.31 -2.43 7.45
CA LEU A 70 0.07 -1.26 8.29
C LEU A 70 -1.25 -1.39 9.04
N ASP A 71 -1.93 -2.53 8.97
CA ASP A 71 -3.30 -2.69 9.51
C ASP A 71 -3.36 -2.36 11.01
N ASP A 72 -2.38 -2.80 11.79
CA ASP A 72 -2.27 -2.50 13.23
C ASP A 72 -1.95 -1.02 13.54
N LEU A 73 -1.53 -0.26 12.53
CA LEU A 73 -1.15 1.15 12.63
C LEU A 73 -2.23 2.10 12.09
N VAL A 74 -3.31 1.53 11.55
CA VAL A 74 -4.44 2.27 10.99
C VAL A 74 -5.53 2.43 12.05
N LEU A 75 -5.92 3.67 12.30
CA LEU A 75 -7.00 3.99 13.23
C LEU A 75 -8.32 4.09 12.47
N ALA A 76 -9.16 3.06 12.62
CA ALA A 76 -10.48 3.02 12.03
C ALA A 76 -11.47 3.95 12.75
N GLN A 77 -12.28 4.65 11.95
CA GLN A 77 -13.45 5.43 12.34
C GLN A 77 -14.59 4.97 11.40
N ALA A 78 -15.85 5.33 11.71
CA ALA A 78 -17.04 4.73 11.07
C ALA A 78 -16.95 4.55 9.53
N ASP A 79 -16.58 5.61 8.80
CA ASP A 79 -16.48 5.61 7.32
C ASP A 79 -15.08 6.06 6.83
N LYS A 80 -14.11 6.13 7.73
CA LYS A 80 -12.78 6.70 7.45
C LYS A 80 -11.73 6.03 8.33
N ALA A 81 -10.55 5.80 7.79
CA ALA A 81 -9.38 5.43 8.58
C ALA A 81 -8.28 6.49 8.42
N THR A 82 -7.44 6.64 9.43
CA THR A 82 -6.28 7.53 9.41
C THR A 82 -5.05 6.80 9.90
N PHE A 83 -3.89 7.13 9.34
CA PHE A 83 -2.61 6.60 9.79
C PHE A 83 -1.60 7.75 9.89
N ASN A 84 -0.64 7.59 10.80
CA ASN A 84 0.48 8.51 10.98
C ASN A 84 1.69 7.72 11.48
N ILE A 85 2.51 7.24 10.55
CA ILE A 85 3.47 6.17 10.80
C ILE A 85 4.90 6.70 10.62
N PRO A 86 5.74 6.68 11.66
CA PRO A 86 7.17 6.94 11.50
C PRO A 86 7.78 5.91 10.55
N ILE A 87 8.43 6.40 9.49
CA ILE A 87 9.11 5.56 8.52
C ILE A 87 10.55 6.03 8.37
N ASP A 88 11.49 5.09 8.42
CA ASP A 88 12.93 5.37 8.28
C ASP A 88 13.50 4.54 7.13
N LEU A 89 14.52 5.09 6.48
CA LEU A 89 15.33 4.34 5.53
C LEU A 89 16.19 3.32 6.26
N GLY A 90 16.49 2.22 5.57
CA GLY A 90 17.54 1.31 6.00
C GLY A 90 18.87 2.07 6.17
N ALA A 91 19.68 1.65 7.13
CA ALA A 91 20.90 2.37 7.53
C ALA A 91 21.83 2.69 6.35
N ALA A 92 21.97 1.77 5.39
CA ALA A 92 22.80 1.98 4.19
C ALA A 92 22.25 3.08 3.27
N ASP A 93 20.95 3.09 3.01
CA ASP A 93 20.32 4.11 2.15
C ASP A 93 20.31 5.48 2.81
N LYS A 94 20.11 5.51 4.14
CA LYS A 94 20.20 6.72 4.96
C LYS A 94 21.62 7.30 4.95
N ALA A 95 22.64 6.47 5.17
CA ALA A 95 24.04 6.89 5.14
C ALA A 95 24.46 7.40 3.75
N ALA A 96 23.88 6.85 2.69
CA ALA A 96 24.09 7.30 1.32
C ALA A 96 23.26 8.54 0.93
N GLY A 97 22.44 9.10 1.85
CA GLY A 97 21.61 10.27 1.58
C GLY A 97 20.58 10.03 0.47
N LYS A 98 20.13 8.78 0.29
CA LYS A 98 19.22 8.46 -0.81
C LYS A 98 17.83 9.04 -0.60
N VAL A 99 17.17 9.28 -1.72
CA VAL A 99 15.72 9.53 -1.80
C VAL A 99 15.13 8.43 -2.65
N VAL A 100 14.26 7.61 -2.07
CA VAL A 100 13.75 6.39 -2.71
C VAL A 100 12.23 6.39 -2.81
N PRO A 101 11.64 5.75 -3.82
CA PRO A 101 10.18 5.68 -3.97
C PRO A 101 9.58 4.66 -3.00
N GLN A 102 8.41 4.99 -2.46
CA GLN A 102 7.62 4.17 -1.56
C GLN A 102 6.17 4.18 -2.03
N ILE A 103 5.45 3.10 -1.73
CA ILE A 103 4.06 2.93 -2.16
C ILE A 103 3.22 2.58 -0.94
N ILE A 104 2.14 3.33 -0.71
CA ILE A 104 1.06 2.89 0.18
C ILE A 104 -0.06 2.38 -0.71
N MET A 105 -0.48 1.13 -0.49
CA MET A 105 -1.55 0.49 -1.20
C MET A 105 -2.65 0.11 -0.22
N VAL A 106 -3.89 0.35 -0.61
CA VAL A 106 -5.07 -0.10 0.12
C VAL A 106 -5.84 -1.04 -0.78
N ILE A 107 -6.26 -2.16 -0.22
CA ILE A 107 -7.13 -3.16 -0.85
C ILE A 107 -8.41 -3.20 -0.04
N THR A 108 -9.57 -3.10 -0.70
CA THR A 108 -10.88 -3.19 -0.04
C THR A 108 -11.75 -4.27 -0.66
N GLY A 109 -12.54 -4.94 0.18
CA GLY A 109 -13.52 -5.91 -0.27
C GLY A 109 -14.49 -6.33 0.84
N PRO A 110 -15.40 -7.27 0.54
CA PRO A 110 -16.49 -7.66 1.44
C PRO A 110 -16.05 -8.56 2.61
N GLN A 111 -14.84 -9.12 2.55
CA GLN A 111 -14.30 -10.02 3.56
C GLN A 111 -12.77 -9.84 3.70
N ASP A 112 -12.23 -10.28 4.82
CA ASP A 112 -10.79 -10.24 5.10
C ASP A 112 -9.97 -10.98 4.04
N ILE A 113 -8.75 -10.49 3.78
CA ILE A 113 -7.75 -11.15 2.95
C ILE A 113 -6.72 -11.76 3.88
N GLN A 114 -6.76 -13.08 4.07
CA GLN A 114 -5.86 -13.79 4.98
C GLN A 114 -4.40 -13.67 4.53
N ALA A 115 -4.13 -13.66 3.23
CA ALA A 115 -2.79 -13.43 2.70
C ALA A 115 -2.22 -12.04 3.05
N ALA A 116 -3.08 -11.03 3.31
CA ALA A 116 -2.65 -9.69 3.71
C ALA A 116 -2.42 -9.56 5.23
N ALA A 117 -2.88 -10.53 6.03
CA ALA A 117 -2.64 -10.57 7.47
C ALA A 117 -1.27 -11.23 7.78
N PHE A 118 -0.19 -10.44 7.70
CA PHE A 118 1.17 -10.89 7.98
C PHE A 118 1.94 -9.91 8.86
N SER A 119 2.83 -10.42 9.70
CA SER A 119 3.63 -9.62 10.64
C SER A 119 5.08 -9.40 10.21
N ALA A 120 5.66 -10.34 9.45
CA ALA A 120 7.02 -10.24 8.96
C ALA A 120 7.06 -9.57 7.57
N PRO A 121 7.99 -8.64 7.31
CA PRO A 121 8.14 -8.05 5.98
C PRO A 121 8.29 -9.12 4.91
N THR A 122 7.46 -9.07 3.88
CA THR A 122 7.33 -10.12 2.86
C THR A 122 7.56 -9.54 1.47
N PRO A 123 8.29 -10.22 0.56
CA PRO A 123 8.44 -9.73 -0.81
C PRO A 123 7.08 -9.55 -1.51
N ALA A 124 6.82 -8.37 -2.08
CA ALA A 124 5.58 -8.06 -2.79
C ALA A 124 5.34 -9.04 -3.96
N ALA A 125 6.42 -9.49 -4.61
CA ALA A 125 6.34 -10.47 -5.69
C ALA A 125 5.87 -11.87 -5.25
N LEU A 126 5.90 -12.18 -3.96
CA LEU A 126 5.31 -13.40 -3.41
C LEU A 126 3.94 -13.14 -2.80
N LEU A 127 3.79 -11.99 -2.13
CA LEU A 127 2.56 -11.60 -1.44
C LEU A 127 1.40 -11.30 -2.40
N LEU A 128 1.63 -10.45 -3.40
CA LEU A 128 0.56 -9.93 -4.25
C LEU A 128 -0.10 -11.02 -5.10
N PRO A 129 0.64 -11.97 -5.73
CA PRO A 129 0.00 -13.09 -6.41
C PRO A 129 -0.84 -13.95 -5.46
N LYS A 130 -0.35 -14.20 -4.24
CA LYS A 130 -1.10 -14.98 -3.24
C LYS A 130 -2.42 -14.31 -2.84
N ILE A 131 -2.43 -12.97 -2.74
CA ILE A 131 -3.66 -12.21 -2.51
C ILE A 131 -4.62 -12.35 -3.70
N LEU A 132 -4.12 -12.28 -4.94
CA LEU A 132 -4.96 -12.47 -6.12
C LEU A 132 -5.56 -13.87 -6.20
N ASP A 133 -4.77 -14.91 -5.91
CA ASP A 133 -5.25 -16.29 -5.88
C ASP A 133 -6.38 -16.47 -4.85
N GLU A 134 -6.25 -15.83 -3.68
CA GLU A 134 -7.30 -15.84 -2.65
C GLU A 134 -8.57 -15.09 -3.10
N ILE A 135 -8.42 -13.92 -3.72
CA ILE A 135 -9.54 -13.13 -4.23
C ILE A 135 -10.31 -13.92 -5.32
N ASP A 136 -9.58 -14.52 -6.27
CA ASP A 136 -10.16 -15.30 -7.36
C ASP A 136 -10.88 -16.56 -6.84
N ALA A 137 -10.25 -17.30 -5.92
CA ALA A 137 -10.83 -18.49 -5.30
C ALA A 137 -12.15 -18.19 -4.56
N ASN A 138 -12.22 -17.02 -3.91
CA ASN A 138 -13.39 -16.57 -3.17
C ASN A 138 -14.49 -15.98 -4.07
N ARG A 139 -14.20 -15.68 -5.34
CA ARG A 139 -15.13 -15.04 -6.30
C ARG A 139 -15.79 -13.77 -5.75
N ALA A 140 -15.04 -13.02 -4.94
CA ALA A 140 -15.49 -11.77 -4.35
C ALA A 140 -14.89 -10.58 -5.11
N GLU A 141 -15.64 -9.50 -5.16
CA GLU A 141 -15.20 -8.27 -5.83
C GLU A 141 -14.35 -7.45 -4.86
N TYR A 142 -13.12 -7.18 -5.27
CA TYR A 142 -12.18 -6.33 -4.54
C TYR A 142 -11.75 -5.17 -5.42
N SER A 143 -11.34 -4.10 -4.77
CA SER A 143 -10.72 -2.94 -5.41
C SER A 143 -9.47 -2.55 -4.67
N ALA A 144 -8.57 -1.84 -5.35
CA ALA A 144 -7.38 -1.31 -4.72
C ALA A 144 -7.05 0.10 -5.22
N THR A 145 -6.30 0.84 -4.39
CA THR A 145 -5.70 2.13 -4.77
C THR A 145 -4.32 2.23 -4.18
N ALA A 146 -3.37 2.74 -4.97
CA ALA A 146 -2.01 3.02 -4.51
C ALA A 146 -1.69 4.51 -4.60
N LYS A 147 -0.97 5.01 -3.60
CA LYS A 147 -0.32 6.33 -3.59
C LYS A 147 1.18 6.17 -3.43
N TYR A 148 1.90 7.08 -4.07
CA TYR A 148 3.36 7.05 -4.19
C TYR A 148 3.93 8.26 -3.47
N PHE A 149 5.01 8.05 -2.73
CA PHE A 149 5.75 9.13 -2.09
C PHE A 149 7.25 8.85 -2.13
N ARG A 150 8.05 9.88 -1.94
CA ARG A 150 9.51 9.79 -1.83
C ARG A 150 9.90 9.84 -0.36
N LEU A 151 10.76 8.91 0.06
CA LEU A 151 11.31 8.84 1.39
C LEU A 151 12.81 9.10 1.35
N GLY A 152 13.29 9.95 2.25
CA GLY A 152 14.70 10.27 2.40
C GLY A 152 15.00 11.75 2.23
N GLY A 153 16.29 12.05 2.10
CA GLY A 153 16.82 13.40 2.31
C GLY A 153 17.24 13.62 3.76
#